data_AF-A0A7Y9HPK0-F1
#
_entry.id   AF-A0A7Y9HPK0-F1
#
_cell.length_a   1.000
_cell.length_b   1.000
_cell.length_c   1.000
_cell.angle_alpha   90.00
_cell.angle_beta   90.00
_cell.angle_gamma   90.00
#
_symmetry.space_group_name_H-M   'P 1'
#
loop_
_entity.id
_entity.type
_entity.pdbx_description
1 polymer ?
#
loop_
_entity_poly.entity_id
_entity_poly.type
_entity_poly.pdbx_seq_one_letter_code
_entity_poly.pdbx_strand_id
1 'polypeptide(L)' 'MAAPAPDQTALEVANRRMRTGLALEQALAHPTLRIILENRARYHMQRRARTDVKKLQANDND' A
#
# COMPACT_ATOMS: atom_id res chain seq x y z
N MET A 1 15.25 -9.72 -8.52
CA MET A 1 14.93 -8.43 -7.87
C MET A 1 13.71 -8.63 -6.99
N ALA A 2 13.88 -8.81 -5.69
CA ALA A 2 12.74 -8.90 -4.76
C ALA A 2 12.14 -7.49 -4.61
N ALA A 3 10.87 -7.32 -4.96
CA ALA A 3 10.17 -6.07 -4.71
C ALA A 3 10.18 -5.77 -3.20
N PRO A 4 10.36 -4.50 -2.78
CA PRO A 4 10.37 -4.15 -1.38
C PRO A 4 9.06 -4.62 -0.72
N ALA A 5 9.19 -5.22 0.46
CA ALA A 5 8.04 -5.64 1.24
C ALA A 5 7.16 -4.43 1.51
N PRO A 6 5.82 -4.54 1.33
CA PRO A 6 4.94 -3.41 1.58
C PRO A 6 4.95 -3.03 3.06
N ASP A 7 4.97 -1.72 3.35
CA ASP A 7 4.91 -1.22 4.72
C ASP A 7 3.64 -1.71 5.42
N GLN A 8 3.73 -1.93 6.74
CA GLN A 8 2.59 -2.33 7.56
C GLN A 8 1.41 -1.35 7.42
N THR A 9 1.68 -0.04 7.39
CA THR A 9 0.66 1.00 7.16
C THR A 9 -0.02 0.84 5.80
N ALA A 10 0.72 0.50 4.74
CA ALA A 10 0.16 0.33 3.42
C ALA A 10 -0.75 -0.92 3.35
N LEU A 11 -0.37 -1.99 4.07
CA LEU A 11 -1.18 -3.19 4.24
C LEU A 11 -2.46 -2.92 5.02
N GLU A 12 -2.40 -2.16 6.13
CA GLU A 12 -3.58 -1.79 6.91
C GLU A 12 -4.57 -0.93 6.10
N VAL A 13 -4.07 0.07 5.36
CA VAL A 13 -4.92 0.88 4.49
C VAL A 13 -5.53 0.06 3.36
N ALA A 14 -4.77 -0.87 2.78
CA ALA A 14 -5.28 -1.80 1.79
C ALA A 14 -6.39 -2.69 2.36
N ASN A 15 -6.22 -3.25 3.56
CA ASN A 15 -7.24 -4.05 4.26
C ASN A 15 -8.52 -3.24 4.50
N ARG A 16 -8.37 -2.02 5.06
CA ARG A 16 -9.50 -1.12 5.32
C ARG A 16 -10.26 -0.76 4.04
N ARG A 17 -9.56 -0.60 2.92
CA ARG A 17 -10.17 -0.37 1.60
C ARG A 17 -10.83 -1.61 0.99
N MET A 18 -10.39 -2.80 1.36
CA MET A 18 -10.95 -4.05 0.83
C MET A 18 -12.33 -4.36 1.41
N ARG A 19 -12.68 -3.77 2.57
CA ARG A 19 -13.96 -3.97 3.27
C ARG A 19 -14.34 -5.45 3.40
N THR A 20 -13.34 -6.32 3.52
CA THR A 20 -13.48 -7.77 3.66
C THR A 20 -14.10 -8.17 5.01
N GLY A 21 -14.16 -7.26 5.98
CA GLY A 21 -14.62 -7.55 7.34
C GLY A 21 -13.63 -8.37 8.18
N LEU A 22 -12.53 -8.82 7.56
CA LEU A 22 -11.48 -9.62 8.18
C LEU A 22 -10.37 -8.73 8.76
N ALA A 23 -9.78 -9.17 9.87
CA ALA A 23 -8.57 -8.57 10.41
C ALA A 23 -7.40 -8.77 9.44
N LEU A 24 -6.39 -7.87 9.49
CA LEU A 24 -5.24 -7.92 8.60
C LEU A 24 -4.52 -9.28 8.66
N GLU A 25 -4.33 -9.82 9.87
CA GLU A 25 -3.69 -11.12 10.07
C GLU A 25 -4.48 -12.27 9.43
N GLN A 26 -5.81 -12.23 9.53
CA GLN A 26 -6.67 -13.22 8.87
C GLN A 26 -6.58 -13.12 7.35
N ALA A 27 -6.56 -11.90 6.82
CA ALA A 27 -6.39 -11.69 5.39
C ALA A 27 -4.98 -12.11 4.90
N LEU A 28 -3.94 -11.99 5.73
CA LEU A 28 -2.59 -12.47 5.43
C LEU A 28 -2.47 -14.00 5.53
N ALA A 29 -3.27 -14.64 6.38
CA ALA A 29 -3.33 -16.10 6.49
C ALA A 29 -3.91 -16.77 5.23
N HIS A 30 -4.73 -16.07 4.45
CA HIS A 30 -5.24 -16.55 3.18
C HIS A 30 -4.31 -16.18 2.02
N PRO A 31 -3.74 -17.15 1.28
CA PRO A 31 -2.75 -16.88 0.23
C PRO A 31 -3.29 -15.97 -0.89
N THR A 32 -4.56 -16.14 -1.27
CA THR A 32 -5.22 -15.31 -2.29
C THR A 32 -5.41 -13.86 -1.81
N LEU A 33 -5.89 -13.67 -0.57
CA LEU A 33 -6.12 -12.35 -0.01
C LEU A 33 -4.79 -11.63 0.21
N ARG A 34 -3.77 -12.34 0.69
CA ARG A 34 -2.41 -11.84 0.82
C ARG A 34 -1.88 -11.24 -0.48
N ILE A 35 -2.01 -11.94 -1.62
CA ILE A 35 -1.56 -11.43 -2.92
C ILE A 35 -2.30 -10.12 -3.30
N ILE A 36 -3.60 -10.05 -3.04
CA ILE A 36 -4.41 -8.85 -3.34
C ILE A 36 -3.99 -7.68 -2.43
N LEU A 37 -3.78 -7.96 -1.14
CA LEU A 37 -3.34 -6.99 -0.14
C LEU A 37 -1.96 -6.45 -0.47
N GLU A 38 -1.00 -7.30 -0.79
CA GLU A 38 0.35 -6.90 -1.18
C GLU A 38 0.32 -6.00 -2.43
N ASN A 39 -0.46 -6.37 -3.45
CA ASN A 39 -0.60 -5.55 -4.66
C ASN A 39 -1.21 -4.18 -4.36
N ARG A 40 -2.27 -4.12 -3.55
CA ARG A 40 -2.89 -2.84 -3.15
C ARG A 40 -1.98 -1.99 -2.27
N ALA A 41 -1.25 -2.60 -1.35
CA ALA A 41 -0.28 -1.92 -0.52
C ALA A 41 0.85 -1.31 -1.36
N ARG A 42 1.41 -2.07 -2.31
CA ARG A 42 2.40 -1.55 -3.28
C ARG A 42 1.85 -0.41 -4.13
N TYR A 43 0.61 -0.54 -4.61
CA TYR A 43 -0.03 0.54 -5.36
C TYR A 43 -0.17 1.81 -4.50
N HIS A 44 -0.51 1.67 -3.23
CA HIS A 44 -0.56 2.80 -2.30
C HIS A 44 0.82 3.43 -2.11
N MET A 45 1.88 2.64 -1.89
CA MET A 45 3.23 3.16 -1.72
C MET A 45 3.70 3.91 -2.96
N GLN A 46 3.49 3.35 -4.16
CA GLN A 46 3.81 4.02 -5.43
C GLN A 46 3.01 5.32 -5.62
N ARG A 47 1.71 5.31 -5.28
CA ARG A 47 0.89 6.52 -5.34
C ARG A 47 1.35 7.57 -4.35
N ARG A 48 1.76 7.17 -3.13
CA ARG A 48 2.33 8.07 -2.12
C ARG A 48 3.64 8.67 -2.61
N ALA A 49 4.55 7.86 -3.13
CA ALA A 49 5.81 8.30 -3.72
C ALA A 49 5.60 9.31 -4.86
N ARG A 50 4.66 9.04 -5.79
CA ARG A 50 4.30 10.00 -6.84
C ARG A 50 3.72 11.31 -6.30
N THR A 51 2.94 11.24 -5.22
CA THR A 51 2.36 12.43 -4.60
C THR A 51 3.43 13.26 -3.90
N ASP A 52 4.39 12.59 -3.25
CA ASP A 52 5.53 13.22 -2.58
C ASP A 52 6.42 13.95 -3.59
N VAL A 53 6.78 13.29 -4.70
CA VAL A 53 7.53 13.91 -5.81
C VAL A 53 6.81 15.15 -6.35
N LYS A 54 5.48 15.10 -6.51
CA LYS A 54 4.71 16.24 -6.98
C LYS A 54 4.65 17.37 -5.96
N LYS A 55 4.63 17.06 -4.66
CA LYS A 55 4.75 18.05 -3.58
C LYS A 55 6.14 18.70 -3.58
N LEU A 56 7.18 17.91 -3.77
CA LEU A 56 8.56 18.38 -3.79
C LEU A 56 8.80 19.33 -4.98
N GLN A 57 8.33 18.97 -6.18
CA GLN A 57 8.37 19.86 -7.35
C GLN A 57 7.57 21.15 -7.20
N ALA A 58 6.49 21.14 -6.40
CA ALA A 58 5.69 22.34 -6.19
C ALA A 58 6.34 23.37 -5.24
N ASN A 59 7.33 22.97 -4.43
CA ASN A 59 8.02 23.86 -3.50
C ASN A 59 9.34 24.42 -4.07
N ASP A 60 9.81 23.94 -5.22
CA ASP A 60 11.09 24.36 -5.85
C ASP A 60 10.89 25.50 -6.88
N ASN A 61 9.68 26.05 -6.96
CA ASN A 61 9.28 27.01 -8.00
C ASN A 61 9.09 28.45 -7.46
N ASP A 62 9.72 28.80 -6.33
CA ASP A 62 9.74 30.18 -5.81
C ASP A 62 11.10 30.86 -6.06
#